data_AF-A0A2A5SZD2-F1
#
_entry.id   AF-A0A2A5SZD2-F1
#
_cell.length_a   1.000
_cell.length_b   1.000
_cell.length_c   1.000
_cell.angle_alpha   90.00
_cell.angle_beta   90.00
_cell.angle_gamma   90.00
#
_symmetry.space_group_name_H-M   'P 1'
#
loop_
_entity.id
_entity.type
_entity.pdbx_description
1 polymer ?
#
loop_
_entity_poly.entity_id
_entity_poly.type
_entity_poly.pdbx_seq_one_letter_code
_entity_poly.pdbx_strand_id
1 'polypeptide(L)'
;MAEQLRIPFYNHSNQKRLYSGFMVLEEACLLDLIQAHFKTDECESAVIVFIHTHSPNGNYNLHLHVILAEGAFFSSNQDWKGFKHLLLSQLRLLW
;
A
#
# COMPACT_ATOMS: atom_id res chain seq x y z
N MET A 1 8.03 11.50 -7.35
CA MET A 1 6.87 10.73 -7.81
C MET A 1 5.55 11.29 -7.26
N ALA A 2 5.43 11.60 -5.96
CA ALA A 2 4.18 12.12 -5.35
C ALA A 2 3.68 13.49 -5.88
N GLU A 3 4.57 14.41 -6.27
CA GLU A 3 4.16 15.77 -6.70
C GLU A 3 3.34 15.80 -7.99
N GLN A 4 3.66 14.94 -8.95
CA GLN A 4 3.02 14.94 -10.27
C GLN A 4 1.55 14.50 -10.19
N LEU A 5 1.19 13.71 -9.18
CA LEU A 5 -0.17 13.24 -8.95
C LEU A 5 -1.01 14.23 -8.14
N ARG A 6 -0.41 15.23 -7.48
CA ARG A 6 -1.16 16.20 -6.66
C ARG A 6 -2.20 16.96 -7.48
N ILE A 7 -1.82 17.50 -8.64
CA ILE A 7 -2.73 18.31 -9.48
C ILE A 7 -3.89 17.45 -10.02
N PRO A 8 -3.65 16.27 -10.62
CA PRO A 8 -4.74 15.38 -11.05
C PRO A 8 -5.70 15.00 -9.92
N PHE A 9 -5.19 14.62 -8.74
CA PHE A 9 -6.04 14.23 -7.60
C PHE A 9 -6.85 15.42 -7.06
N TYR A 10 -6.23 16.60 -6.95
CA TYR A 10 -6.89 17.81 -6.45
C TYR A 10 -8.03 18.26 -7.38
N ASN A 11 -7.81 18.26 -8.69
CA ASN A 11 -8.79 18.74 -9.66
C ASN A 11 -9.85 17.69 -10.06
N HIS A 12 -9.74 16.44 -9.59
CA HIS A 12 -10.68 15.39 -9.98
C HIS A 12 -12.08 15.65 -9.42
N SER A 13 -13.10 15.61 -10.29
CA SER A 13 -14.50 15.89 -9.92
C SER A 13 -15.06 14.90 -8.88
N ASN A 14 -14.52 13.69 -8.82
CA ASN A 14 -14.85 12.69 -7.80
C ASN A 14 -13.59 12.24 -7.06
N GLN A 15 -13.11 13.07 -6.15
CA GLN A 15 -11.93 12.78 -5.35
C GLN A 15 -12.10 11.50 -4.50
N LYS A 16 -13.30 11.24 -3.96
CA LYS A 16 -13.57 10.06 -3.11
C LYS A 16 -13.31 8.73 -3.84
N ARG A 17 -13.75 8.62 -5.09
CA ARG A 17 -13.48 7.43 -5.93
C ARG A 17 -11.98 7.25 -6.17
N LEU A 18 -11.29 8.35 -6.38
CA LEU A 18 -9.88 8.33 -6.73
C LEU A 18 -9.01 8.05 -5.49
N TYR A 19 -9.39 8.55 -4.32
CA TYR A 19 -8.82 8.22 -3.01
C TYR A 19 -9.00 6.74 -2.66
N SER A 20 -10.23 6.21 -2.77
CA SER A 20 -10.49 4.78 -2.52
C SER A 20 -9.72 3.89 -3.49
N GLY A 21 -9.70 4.23 -4.78
CA GLY A 21 -8.88 3.51 -5.76
C GLY A 21 -7.39 3.54 -5.43
N PHE A 22 -6.88 4.67 -4.95
CA PHE A 22 -5.48 4.77 -4.55
C PHE A 22 -5.14 3.93 -3.31
N MET A 23 -6.06 3.86 -2.33
CA MET A 23 -5.89 3.00 -1.16
C MET A 23 -5.92 1.50 -1.53
N VAL A 24 -6.82 1.09 -2.42
CA VAL A 24 -6.89 -0.30 -2.93
C VAL A 24 -5.63 -0.66 -3.72
N LEU A 25 -5.11 0.29 -4.52
CA LEU A 25 -3.87 0.10 -5.26
C LEU A 25 -2.67 -0.16 -4.32
N GLU A 26 -2.58 0.60 -3.23
CA GLU A 26 -1.52 0.42 -2.23
C GLU A 26 -1.59 -0.94 -1.55
N GLU A 27 -2.79 -1.39 -1.17
CA GLU A 27 -3.01 -2.72 -0.59
C GLU A 27 -2.56 -3.83 -1.55
N ALA A 28 -2.98 -3.77 -2.82
CA ALA A 28 -2.59 -4.74 -3.84
C ALA A 28 -1.07 -4.76 -4.07
N CYS A 29 -0.46 -3.59 -4.17
CA CYS A 29 0.99 -3.42 -4.34
C CYS A 29 1.79 -4.05 -3.20
N LEU A 30 1.33 -3.87 -1.95
CA LEU A 30 1.96 -4.48 -0.78
C LEU A 30 1.72 -5.98 -0.71
N LEU A 31 0.54 -6.46 -1.09
CA LEU A 31 0.24 -7.88 -1.14
C LEU A 31 1.17 -8.60 -2.13
N ASP A 32 1.34 -8.05 -3.34
CA ASP A 32 2.27 -8.60 -4.34
C ASP A 32 3.71 -8.66 -3.81
N LEU A 33 4.14 -7.63 -3.08
CA LEU A 33 5.48 -7.60 -2.46
C LEU A 33 5.65 -8.71 -1.42
N ILE A 34 4.64 -8.92 -0.58
CA ILE A 34 4.66 -9.93 0.49
C ILE A 34 4.65 -11.34 -0.13
N GLN A 35 3.80 -11.54 -1.14
CA GLN A 35 3.75 -12.77 -1.91
C GLN A 35 5.09 -13.06 -2.61
N ALA A 36 5.72 -12.06 -3.21
CA ALA A 36 7.05 -12.16 -3.79
C ALA A 36 8.13 -12.48 -2.74
N HIS A 37 8.04 -11.89 -1.54
CA HIS A 37 8.96 -12.18 -0.44
C HIS A 37 8.89 -13.64 -0.01
N PHE A 38 7.68 -14.18 0.16
CA PHE A 38 7.47 -15.57 0.55
C PHE A 38 7.50 -16.56 -0.62
N LYS A 39 7.55 -16.07 -1.86
CA LYS A 39 7.51 -16.85 -3.11
C LYS A 39 6.24 -17.71 -3.21
N THR A 40 5.11 -17.14 -2.83
CA THR A 40 3.79 -17.80 -2.86
C THR A 40 2.68 -16.76 -2.99
N ASP A 41 1.58 -17.13 -3.63
CA ASP A 41 0.32 -16.39 -3.69
C ASP A 41 -0.68 -16.82 -2.60
N GLU A 42 -0.39 -17.88 -1.85
CA GLU A 42 -1.25 -18.45 -0.81
C GLU A 42 -0.97 -17.87 0.58
N CYS A 43 -0.80 -16.54 0.66
CA CYS A 43 -0.65 -15.87 1.94
C CYS A 43 -1.46 -14.58 2.02
N GLU A 44 -1.96 -14.28 3.21
CA GLU A 44 -2.72 -13.06 3.53
C GLU A 44 -1.96 -12.23 4.55
N SER A 45 -1.98 -10.90 4.45
CA SER A 45 -1.39 -10.02 5.46
C SER A 45 -2.37 -8.96 5.89
N ALA A 46 -2.21 -8.45 7.11
CA ALA A 46 -3.02 -7.36 7.61
C ALA A 46 -2.36 -6.02 7.28
N VAL A 47 -3.10 -5.17 6.54
CA VAL A 47 -2.67 -3.83 6.14
C VAL A 47 -3.73 -2.83 6.57
N ILE A 48 -3.29 -1.72 7.18
CA ILE A 48 -4.14 -0.57 7.45
C ILE A 48 -3.60 0.61 6.65
N VAL A 49 -4.42 1.12 5.73
CA VAL A 49 -4.07 2.26 4.89
C VAL A 49 -4.86 3.48 5.36
N PHE A 50 -4.16 4.59 5.59
CA PHE A 50 -4.74 5.91 5.84
C PHE A 50 -4.38 6.84 4.69
N ILE A 51 -5.34 7.65 4.26
CA ILE A 51 -5.08 8.71 3.30
C ILE A 51 -5.01 10.06 4.00
N HIS A 52 -3.90 10.74 3.81
CA HIS A 52 -3.70 12.12 4.25
C HIS A 52 -3.71 13.03 3.03
N THR A 53 -4.55 14.07 3.08
CA THR A 53 -4.70 15.02 1.97
C THR A 53 -3.85 16.28 2.14
N HIS A 54 -3.40 16.57 3.36
CA HIS A 54 -2.66 17.79 3.69
C HIS A 54 -1.41 17.47 4.51
N SER A 55 -0.37 18.28 4.33
CA SER A 55 0.82 18.26 5.18
C SER A 55 0.58 19.03 6.50
N PRO A 56 1.48 18.92 7.50
CA PRO A 56 1.32 19.63 8.79
C PRO A 56 1.18 21.15 8.69
N ASN A 57 1.68 21.76 7.61
CA ASN A 57 1.52 23.20 7.33
C ASN A 57 0.22 23.56 6.59
N GLY A 58 -0.70 22.61 6.39
CA GLY A 58 -1.99 22.83 5.74
C GLY A 58 -1.98 22.83 4.21
N ASN A 59 -0.82 22.66 3.57
CA ASN A 59 -0.76 22.57 2.11
C ASN A 59 -1.30 21.22 1.60
N TYR A 60 -1.97 21.22 0.45
CA TYR A 60 -2.41 19.98 -0.18
C TYR A 60 -1.20 19.12 -0.55
N ASN A 61 -1.13 17.95 0.05
CA ASN A 61 -0.06 16.99 -0.15
C ASN A 61 -0.62 15.59 0.11
N LEU A 62 -1.20 15.01 -0.94
CA LEU A 62 -1.76 13.67 -0.85
C LEU A 62 -0.66 12.63 -0.64
N HIS A 63 -0.79 11.82 0.40
CA HIS A 63 0.06 10.67 0.67
C HIS A 63 -0.69 9.61 1.47
N LEU A 64 -0.20 8.38 1.40
CA LEU A 64 -0.72 7.26 2.19
C LEU A 64 0.21 7.01 3.39
N HIS A 65 -0.40 6.74 4.53
CA HIS A 65 0.28 6.08 5.64
C HIS A 65 -0.17 4.64 5.67
N VAL A 66 0.79 3.72 5.67
CA VAL A 66 0.52 2.29 5.71
C VAL A 66 1.09 1.74 7.01
N ILE A 67 0.25 1.04 7.75
CA ILE A 67 0.66 0.19 8.87
C ILE A 67 0.52 -1.25 8.40
N LEU A 68 1.63 -1.95 8.33
CA LEU A 68 1.71 -3.33 7.86
C LEU A 68 2.01 -4.26 9.04
N ALA A 69 1.28 -5.37 9.15
CA ALA A 69 1.60 -6.40 10.12
C ALA A 69 2.95 -7.06 9.79
N GLU A 70 3.70 -7.43 10.82
CA GLU A 70 5.02 -8.06 10.68
C GLU A 70 4.89 -9.55 10.29
N GLY A 71 4.36 -9.82 9.09
CA GLY A 71 4.20 -11.16 8.57
C GLY A 71 2.97 -11.36 7.68
N ALA A 72 2.72 -12.63 7.39
CA ALA A 72 1.56 -13.10 6.66
C ALA A 72 1.05 -14.44 7.23
N PHE A 73 -0.26 -14.64 7.12
CA PHE A 73 -0.95 -15.88 7.46
C PHE A 73 -0.98 -16.83 6.26
N PHE A 74 -0.71 -18.11 6.52
CA PHE A 74 -0.70 -19.18 5.52
C PHE A 74 -1.82 -20.16 5.83
N SER A 75 -2.88 -20.17 5.02
CA SER A 75 -4.04 -21.04 5.28
C SER A 75 -3.72 -22.53 5.11
N SER A 76 -2.71 -22.87 4.31
CA SER A 76 -2.30 -24.26 4.06
C SER A 76 -1.81 -24.99 5.31
N ASN A 77 -1.15 -24.27 6.23
CA ASN A 77 -0.64 -24.83 7.48
C ASN A 77 -1.16 -24.10 8.74
N GLN A 78 -2.10 -23.16 8.58
CA GLN A 78 -2.71 -22.37 9.66
C GLN A 78 -1.67 -21.64 10.52
N ASP A 79 -0.65 -21.07 9.88
CA ASP A 79 0.51 -20.49 10.56
C ASP A 79 0.77 -19.03 10.16
N TRP A 80 1.31 -18.24 11.09
CA TRP A 80 1.75 -16.87 10.84
C TRP A 80 3.27 -16.83 10.68
N LYS A 81 3.74 -16.46 9.49
CA LYS A 81 5.17 -16.32 9.21
C LYS A 81 5.55 -14.85 9.20
N GLY A 82 6.47 -14.49 10.10
CA GLY A 82 6.99 -13.13 10.20
C GLY A 82 8.02 -12.79 9.14
N PHE A 83 8.15 -11.50 8.83
CA PHE A 83 9.29 -10.92 8.11
C PHE A 83 9.75 -9.66 8.85
N LYS A 84 11.06 -9.42 8.92
CA LYS A 84 11.60 -8.18 9.53
C LYS A 84 11.78 -7.05 8.53
N HIS A 85 12.00 -7.40 7.26
CA HIS A 85 12.31 -6.46 6.21
C HIS A 85 11.67 -6.93 4.89
N LEU A 86 11.06 -5.98 4.19
CA LEU A 86 10.61 -6.15 2.81
C LEU A 86 11.52 -5.33 1.90
N LEU A 87 11.95 -5.92 0.79
CA LEU A 87 12.80 -5.25 -0.19
C LEU A 87 11.94 -4.40 -1.12
N LEU A 88 11.77 -3.12 -0.77
CA LEU A 88 10.98 -2.18 -1.57
C LEU A 88 11.51 -1.98 -3.00
N SER A 89 12.76 -2.37 -3.29
CA SER A 89 13.27 -2.41 -4.66
C SER A 89 12.45 -3.35 -5.56
N GLN A 90 11.82 -4.38 -5.01
CA GLN A 90 10.93 -5.28 -5.76
C GLN A 90 9.66 -4.57 -6.23
N LEU A 91 9.17 -3.56 -5.51
CA LEU A 91 8.00 -2.79 -5.94
C LEU A 91 8.22 -2.14 -7.31
N ARG A 92 9.42 -1.61 -7.56
CA ARG A 92 9.78 -0.98 -8.85
C ARG A 92 9.83 -1.96 -10.03
N LEU A 93 9.90 -3.26 -9.77
CA LEU A 93 9.88 -4.29 -10.80
C LEU A 93 8.45 -4.75 -11.11
N LEU A 94 7.53 -4.55 -10.16
CA LEU A 94 6.15 -5.00 -10.24
C LEU A 94 5.21 -3.87 -10.68
N TRP A 95 5.55 -2.60 -10.43
CA TRP A 95 4.69 -1.42 -10.62
C TRP A 95 5.44 -0.21 -11.19
#